data_AF-A0A091DEM8-F1
#
_entry.id   AF-A0A091DEM8-F1
#
_cell.length_a   1.000
_cell.length_b   1.000
_cell.length_c   1.000
_cell.angle_alpha   90.00
_cell.angle_beta   90.00
_cell.angle_gamma   90.00
#
_symmetry.space_group_name_H-M   'P 1'
#
loop_
_entity.id
_entity.type
_entity.pdbx_description
1 polymer ?
#
loop_
_entity_poly.entity_id
_entity_poly.type
_entity_poly.pdbx_seq_one_letter_code
_entity_poly.pdbx_strand_id
1 'polypeptide(L)'
;MFQVESVNCMCVDWKGGSRTGYTQATHNIRVVGAEVADFVKVLQSEFGYSPSNVHVIGHSLGSHAAGEAGRRTNGTIGRITGLDPAEPYFQDTPEEVRLDPSDAQFVDAIHTDAVPMVPNMGLGMSQTVGHLDFFPNGGEEMPGCQKNVISQIVDIDGIWEGTQDFVACNHLRSYKYYLDSVLNPHGFATYPCTSYKDFESVSNCPSGGIITPGSSLSKEVDGELDVETVEKVKFLWNNDIVNPIFPKAGAAKIMVQKGEE
;
A
#
# COMPACT_ATOMS: atom_id res chain seq x y z
N MET A 1 5.22 2.73 23.84
CA MET A 1 4.34 3.92 23.92
C MET A 1 4.33 4.53 22.53
N PHE A 2 3.16 4.78 21.95
CA PHE A 2 3.04 5.40 20.61
C PHE A 2 3.58 6.83 20.65
N GLN A 3 4.24 7.27 19.57
CA GLN A 3 4.96 8.53 19.55
C GLN A 3 4.09 9.73 19.14
N VAL A 4 3.04 9.50 18.35
CA VAL A 4 2.28 10.58 17.69
C VAL A 4 0.78 10.59 17.99
N GLU A 5 0.23 9.51 18.53
CA GLU A 5 -1.22 9.38 18.78
C GLU A 5 -1.54 8.38 19.90
N SER A 6 -2.79 8.39 20.36
CA SER A 6 -3.35 7.39 21.26
C SER A 6 -4.22 6.42 20.46
N VAL A 7 -3.73 5.20 20.23
CA VAL A 7 -4.36 4.21 19.36
C VAL A 7 -4.33 2.81 19.97
N ASN A 8 -5.28 1.97 19.58
CA ASN A 8 -5.24 0.52 19.81
C ASN A 8 -4.54 -0.13 18.61
N CYS A 9 -3.27 -0.50 18.74
CA CYS A 9 -2.54 -1.21 17.69
C CYS A 9 -2.55 -2.73 17.95
N MET A 10 -3.06 -3.50 16.99
CA MET A 10 -3.19 -4.95 17.09
C MET A 10 -2.42 -5.61 15.95
N CYS A 11 -1.43 -6.44 16.29
CA CYS A 11 -0.68 -7.20 15.30
C CYS A 11 -1.37 -8.54 15.04
N VAL A 12 -1.75 -8.80 13.78
CA VAL A 12 -2.33 -10.08 13.35
C VAL A 12 -1.22 -11.04 12.97
N ASP A 13 -0.80 -11.90 13.90
CA ASP A 13 0.18 -12.95 13.63
C ASP A 13 -0.52 -14.20 13.05
N TRP A 14 -0.28 -14.47 11.77
CA TRP A 14 -0.79 -15.65 11.06
C TRP A 14 0.36 -16.54 10.56
N LYS A 15 1.54 -16.44 11.16
CA LYS A 15 2.77 -17.15 10.75
C LYS A 15 2.60 -18.68 10.64
N GLY A 16 1.71 -19.27 11.45
CA GLY A 16 1.37 -20.68 11.36
C GLY A 16 0.68 -21.06 10.04
N GLY A 17 -0.12 -20.15 9.47
CA GLY A 17 -0.76 -20.32 8.16
C GLY A 17 0.09 -19.83 6.99
N SER A 18 1.07 -18.95 7.24
CA SER A 18 1.94 -18.42 6.18
C SER A 18 3.10 -19.34 5.84
N ARG A 19 3.65 -20.10 6.81
CA ARG A 19 4.81 -20.99 6.63
C ARG A 19 4.45 -22.33 6.00
N THR A 20 4.05 -22.28 4.75
CA THR A 20 3.70 -23.40 3.87
C THR A 20 3.96 -22.97 2.42
N GLY A 21 3.76 -23.85 1.44
CA GLY A 21 3.90 -23.47 0.02
C GLY A 21 3.04 -22.25 -0.32
N TYR A 22 3.52 -21.39 -1.21
CA TYR A 22 2.94 -20.09 -1.52
C TYR A 22 1.48 -20.20 -1.95
N THR A 23 1.13 -21.23 -2.71
CA THR A 23 -0.25 -21.52 -3.12
C THR A 23 -1.17 -21.74 -1.91
N GLN A 24 -0.71 -22.49 -0.91
CA GLN A 24 -1.48 -22.74 0.31
C GLN A 24 -1.52 -21.49 1.19
N ALA A 25 -0.41 -20.75 1.31
CA ALA A 25 -0.38 -19.49 2.05
C ALA A 25 -1.37 -18.47 1.46
N THR A 26 -1.42 -18.37 0.13
CA THR A 26 -2.39 -17.57 -0.63
C THR A 26 -3.83 -17.96 -0.29
N HIS A 27 -4.16 -19.26 -0.25
CA HIS A 27 -5.51 -19.69 0.13
C HIS A 27 -5.83 -19.42 1.60
N ASN A 28 -4.85 -19.50 2.50
CA ASN A 28 -5.03 -19.25 3.93
C ASN A 28 -5.39 -17.79 4.22
N ILE A 29 -5.05 -16.85 3.33
CA ILE A 29 -5.45 -15.44 3.43
C ILE A 29 -6.97 -15.27 3.59
N ARG A 30 -7.77 -16.13 2.95
CA ARG A 30 -9.24 -16.09 3.11
C ARG A 30 -9.69 -16.33 4.55
N VAL A 31 -8.97 -17.20 5.27
CA VAL A 31 -9.25 -17.48 6.69
C VAL A 31 -8.78 -16.32 7.54
N VAL A 32 -7.58 -15.79 7.29
CA VAL A 32 -7.04 -14.63 8.03
C VAL A 32 -7.99 -13.42 7.90
N GLY A 33 -8.46 -13.11 6.69
CA GLY A 33 -9.43 -12.03 6.49
C GLY A 33 -10.78 -12.30 7.17
N ALA A 34 -11.24 -13.56 7.20
CA ALA A 34 -12.44 -13.93 7.93
C ALA A 34 -12.34 -13.70 9.45
N GLU A 35 -11.20 -14.06 10.06
CA GLU A 35 -10.95 -13.85 11.48
C GLU A 35 -10.86 -12.35 11.84
N VAL A 36 -10.21 -11.55 10.99
CA VAL A 36 -10.15 -10.09 11.18
C VAL A 36 -11.54 -9.47 11.06
N ALA A 37 -12.35 -9.88 10.08
CA ALA A 37 -13.73 -9.41 9.94
C ALA A 37 -14.61 -9.82 11.12
N ASP A 38 -14.45 -11.04 11.64
CA ASP A 38 -15.18 -11.50 12.83
C ASP A 38 -14.84 -10.65 14.05
N PHE A 39 -13.54 -10.37 14.26
CA PHE A 39 -13.11 -9.48 15.31
C PHE A 39 -13.70 -8.06 15.20
N VAL A 40 -13.72 -7.47 14.00
CA VAL A 40 -14.36 -6.16 13.76
C VAL A 40 -15.86 -6.20 14.06
N LYS A 41 -16.54 -7.29 13.69
CA LYS A 41 -17.96 -7.49 14.00
C LYS A 41 -18.23 -7.61 15.50
N VAL A 42 -17.36 -8.30 16.24
CA VAL A 42 -17.44 -8.38 17.72
C VAL A 42 -17.26 -7.00 18.35
N LEU A 43 -16.29 -6.20 17.86
CA LEU A 43 -16.12 -4.81 18.31
C LEU A 43 -17.41 -3.99 18.10
N GLN A 44 -18.06 -4.17 16.95
CA GLN A 44 -19.31 -3.49 16.64
C GLN A 44 -20.48 -3.98 17.49
N SER A 45 -20.71 -5.29 17.58
CA SER A 45 -21.90 -5.86 18.23
C SER A 45 -21.84 -5.79 19.75
N GLU A 46 -20.69 -6.09 20.34
CA GLU A 46 -20.54 -6.22 21.81
C GLU A 46 -20.13 -4.91 22.47
N PHE A 47 -19.39 -4.05 21.77
CA PHE A 47 -18.84 -2.82 22.32
C PHE A 47 -19.39 -1.55 21.67
N GLY A 48 -20.26 -1.67 20.65
CA GLY A 48 -20.78 -0.52 19.91
C GLY A 48 -19.68 0.27 19.18
N TYR A 49 -18.53 -0.35 18.91
CA TYR A 49 -17.40 0.31 18.27
C TYR A 49 -17.58 0.31 16.75
N SER A 50 -17.75 1.49 16.16
CA SER A 50 -17.98 1.63 14.72
C SER A 50 -16.81 1.07 13.88
N PRO A 51 -17.05 0.22 12.86
CA PRO A 51 -16.04 -0.21 11.90
C PRO A 51 -15.35 0.95 11.17
N SER A 52 -16.01 2.11 11.04
CA SER A 52 -15.41 3.34 10.47
C SER A 52 -14.21 3.87 11.28
N ASN A 53 -14.04 3.44 12.53
CA ASN A 53 -12.89 3.79 13.37
C ASN A 53 -11.74 2.77 13.25
N VAL A 54 -11.88 1.74 12.41
CA VAL A 54 -10.88 0.70 12.20
C VAL A 54 -10.06 1.02 10.95
N HIS A 55 -8.73 0.92 11.08
CA HIS A 55 -7.78 0.96 9.98
C HIS A 55 -7.01 -0.36 9.91
N VAL A 56 -7.16 -1.10 8.81
CA VAL A 56 -6.41 -2.34 8.58
C VAL A 56 -5.23 -2.05 7.65
N ILE A 57 -4.03 -2.44 8.07
CA ILE A 57 -2.80 -2.28 7.29
C ILE A 57 -2.28 -3.66 6.95
N GLY A 58 -2.16 -3.96 5.65
CA GLY A 58 -1.72 -5.26 5.15
C GLY A 58 -0.52 -5.14 4.24
N HIS A 59 0.58 -5.84 4.56
CA HIS A 59 1.77 -5.92 3.71
C HIS A 59 1.80 -7.23 2.93
N SER A 60 2.23 -7.20 1.65
CA SER A 60 2.35 -8.39 0.81
C SER A 60 1.01 -9.15 0.73
N LEU A 61 1.01 -10.48 0.93
CA LEU A 61 -0.20 -11.30 1.06
C LEU A 61 -1.19 -10.78 2.13
N GLY A 62 -0.70 -10.10 3.16
CA GLY A 62 -1.54 -9.50 4.19
C GLY A 62 -2.43 -8.36 3.69
N SER A 63 -2.09 -7.72 2.56
CA SER A 63 -2.97 -6.72 1.91
C SER A 63 -4.28 -7.36 1.44
N HIS A 64 -4.22 -8.57 0.89
CA HIS A 64 -5.40 -9.32 0.47
C HIS A 64 -6.18 -9.91 1.66
N ALA A 65 -5.52 -10.15 2.79
CA ALA A 65 -6.23 -10.46 4.04
C ALA A 65 -7.06 -9.26 4.52
N ALA A 66 -6.50 -8.05 4.38
CA ALA A 66 -7.20 -6.81 4.69
C ALA A 66 -8.39 -6.60 3.75
N GLY A 67 -8.22 -6.83 2.44
CA GLY A 67 -9.30 -6.79 1.45
C GLY A 67 -10.42 -7.78 1.79
N GLU A 68 -10.10 -9.05 2.01
CA GLU A 68 -11.08 -10.06 2.42
C GLU A 68 -11.81 -9.70 3.72
N ALA A 69 -11.14 -9.05 4.67
CA ALA A 69 -11.79 -8.54 5.88
C ALA A 69 -12.77 -7.40 5.58
N GLY A 70 -12.36 -6.46 4.71
CA GLY A 70 -13.18 -5.39 4.17
C GLY A 70 -14.45 -5.88 3.49
N ARG A 71 -14.29 -6.76 2.50
CA ARG A 71 -15.39 -7.43 1.81
C ARG A 71 -16.38 -8.09 2.78
N ARG A 72 -15.89 -8.85 3.77
CA ARG A 72 -16.73 -9.53 4.77
C ARG A 72 -17.42 -8.61 5.77
N THR A 73 -16.97 -7.36 5.87
CA THR A 73 -17.60 -6.28 6.64
C THR A 73 -18.41 -5.35 5.72
N ASN A 74 -18.68 -5.75 4.47
CA ASN A 74 -19.43 -4.99 3.47
C ASN A 74 -18.84 -3.59 3.23
N GLY A 75 -17.52 -3.45 3.22
CA GLY A 75 -16.85 -2.17 2.96
C GLY A 75 -16.99 -1.14 4.09
N THR A 76 -17.49 -1.54 5.27
CA THR A 76 -17.76 -0.58 6.37
C THR A 76 -16.53 -0.18 7.17
N ILE A 77 -15.39 -0.86 6.98
CA ILE A 77 -14.11 -0.49 7.58
C ILE A 77 -13.72 0.91 7.11
N GLY A 78 -13.25 1.75 8.04
CA GLY A 78 -12.91 3.15 7.76
C GLY A 78 -11.76 3.31 6.78
N ARG A 79 -10.70 2.50 6.93
CA ARG A 79 -9.55 2.55 6.02
C ARG A 79 -8.85 1.20 5.85
N ILE A 80 -8.40 0.91 4.64
CA ILE A 80 -7.40 -0.13 4.37
C ILE A 80 -6.17 0.50 3.72
N THR A 81 -4.97 0.14 4.21
CA THR A 81 -3.71 0.46 3.52
C THR A 81 -3.03 -0.80 3.03
N GLY A 82 -2.87 -0.92 1.71
CA GLY A 82 -2.13 -1.99 1.05
C GLY A 82 -0.64 -1.63 0.88
N LEU A 83 0.25 -2.34 1.55
CA LEU A 83 1.70 -2.12 1.45
C LEU A 83 2.30 -3.16 0.52
N ASP A 84 2.56 -2.74 -0.72
CA ASP A 84 3.01 -3.57 -1.84
C ASP A 84 2.21 -4.88 -1.97
N PRO A 85 0.90 -4.79 -2.35
CA PRO A 85 0.04 -5.95 -2.50
C PRO A 85 0.65 -7.01 -3.40
N ALA A 86 0.50 -8.30 -3.07
CA ALA A 86 1.23 -9.35 -3.76
C ALA A 86 0.64 -9.64 -5.15
N GLU A 87 1.47 -9.69 -6.20
CA GLU A 87 1.03 -10.00 -7.56
C GLU A 87 0.58 -11.46 -7.74
N PRO A 88 1.39 -12.48 -7.36
CA PRO A 88 1.12 -13.84 -7.79
C PRO A 88 -0.20 -14.38 -7.21
N TYR A 89 -1.05 -14.89 -8.10
CA TYR A 89 -2.40 -15.39 -7.81
C TYR A 89 -3.46 -14.33 -7.44
N PHE A 90 -3.14 -13.03 -7.47
CA PHE A 90 -4.10 -11.96 -7.19
C PHE A 90 -4.26 -10.94 -8.33
N GLN A 91 -3.18 -10.56 -9.02
CA GLN A 91 -3.28 -9.62 -10.12
C GLN A 91 -4.20 -10.17 -11.23
N ASP A 92 -5.02 -9.28 -11.80
CA ASP A 92 -6.02 -9.58 -12.83
C ASP A 92 -7.13 -10.56 -12.42
N THR A 93 -7.23 -10.88 -11.12
CA THR A 93 -8.36 -11.63 -10.58
C THR A 93 -9.57 -10.72 -10.32
N PRO A 94 -10.79 -11.29 -10.24
CA PRO A 94 -11.96 -10.53 -9.81
C PRO A 94 -11.75 -9.89 -8.43
N GLU A 95 -12.38 -8.74 -8.24
CA GLU A 95 -12.44 -7.96 -6.98
C GLU A 95 -12.62 -8.83 -5.73
N GLU A 96 -13.53 -9.81 -5.76
CA GLU A 96 -13.79 -10.74 -4.64
C GLU A 96 -12.55 -11.50 -4.12
N VAL A 97 -11.50 -11.65 -4.93
CA VAL A 97 -10.30 -12.45 -4.61
C VAL A 97 -9.15 -11.60 -4.07
N ARG A 98 -9.13 -10.29 -4.35
CA ARG A 98 -7.97 -9.41 -4.10
C ARG A 98 -8.38 -8.21 -3.24
N LEU A 99 -7.42 -7.29 -3.05
CA LEU A 99 -7.73 -5.98 -2.49
C LEU A 99 -8.32 -5.12 -3.62
N ASP A 100 -9.36 -4.35 -3.31
CA ASP A 100 -9.94 -3.36 -4.21
C ASP A 100 -10.54 -2.16 -3.44
N PRO A 101 -10.94 -1.06 -4.13
CA PRO A 101 -11.48 0.13 -3.48
C PRO A 101 -12.77 -0.11 -2.66
N SER A 102 -13.60 -1.07 -3.01
CA SER A 102 -14.88 -1.37 -2.35
C SER A 102 -14.72 -2.03 -0.96
N ASP A 103 -13.52 -2.51 -0.64
CA ASP A 103 -13.25 -3.21 0.62
C ASP A 103 -13.28 -2.28 1.85
N ALA A 104 -13.20 -0.96 1.68
CA ALA A 104 -13.32 0.00 2.78
C ALA A 104 -13.85 1.36 2.30
N GLN A 105 -14.23 2.22 3.24
CA GLN A 105 -14.62 3.60 2.94
C GLN A 105 -13.48 4.39 2.27
N PHE A 106 -12.24 4.01 2.55
CA PHE A 106 -11.06 4.55 1.89
C PHE A 106 -9.96 3.47 1.82
N VAL A 107 -9.35 3.33 0.64
CA VAL A 107 -8.30 2.36 0.37
C VAL A 107 -7.13 3.09 -0.26
N ASP A 108 -5.94 2.93 0.31
CA ASP A 108 -4.72 3.47 -0.25
C ASP A 108 -3.62 2.42 -0.37
N ALA A 109 -2.90 2.40 -1.50
CA ALA A 109 -1.88 1.39 -1.78
C ALA A 109 -0.52 2.01 -2.08
N ILE A 110 0.57 1.37 -1.62
CA ILE A 110 1.96 1.78 -1.88
C ILE A 110 2.66 0.67 -2.66
N HIS A 111 3.05 0.94 -3.90
CA HIS A 111 3.71 0.00 -4.80
C HIS A 111 5.21 0.24 -4.79
N THR A 112 6.00 -0.79 -4.49
CA THR A 112 7.47 -0.69 -4.37
C THR A 112 8.24 -1.80 -5.07
N ASP A 113 7.57 -2.86 -5.52
CA ASP A 113 8.16 -3.95 -6.30
C ASP A 113 7.25 -4.37 -7.47
N ALA A 114 6.64 -3.38 -8.13
CA ALA A 114 5.62 -3.53 -9.17
C ALA A 114 6.19 -3.89 -10.55
N VAL A 115 7.24 -4.71 -10.60
CA VAL A 115 7.71 -5.33 -11.85
C VAL A 115 7.11 -6.73 -11.99
N PRO A 116 6.84 -7.22 -13.20
CA PRO A 116 6.24 -8.55 -13.36
C PRO A 116 7.05 -9.65 -12.68
N MET A 117 6.39 -10.51 -11.91
CA MET A 117 7.00 -11.68 -11.26
C MET A 117 7.84 -12.51 -12.24
N VAL A 118 7.34 -12.70 -13.46
CA VAL A 118 8.09 -13.35 -14.53
C VAL A 118 8.30 -12.36 -15.68
N PRO A 119 9.55 -12.11 -16.12
CA PRO A 119 10.81 -12.71 -15.66
C PRO A 119 11.56 -11.91 -14.57
N ASN A 120 10.99 -10.82 -14.05
CA ASN A 120 11.72 -9.82 -13.27
C ASN A 120 11.75 -10.09 -11.76
N MET A 121 10.98 -11.07 -11.28
CA MET A 121 10.86 -11.44 -9.87
C MET A 121 10.44 -10.27 -8.98
N GLY A 122 9.50 -9.45 -9.43
CA GLY A 122 8.81 -8.51 -8.55
C GLY A 122 7.66 -9.22 -7.84
N LEU A 123 7.49 -8.95 -6.55
CA LEU A 123 6.41 -9.52 -5.76
C LEU A 123 5.16 -8.66 -5.72
N GLY A 124 5.27 -7.37 -6.03
CA GLY A 124 4.19 -6.40 -5.89
C GLY A 124 3.32 -6.29 -7.15
N MET A 125 2.02 -6.01 -6.96
CA MET A 125 1.11 -5.71 -8.06
C MET A 125 1.49 -4.40 -8.74
N SER A 126 1.39 -4.36 -10.08
CA SER A 126 1.36 -3.11 -10.85
C SER A 126 -0.06 -2.58 -11.05
N GLN A 127 -1.06 -3.47 -10.95
CA GLN A 127 -2.47 -3.10 -10.99
C GLN A 127 -2.84 -2.19 -9.81
N THR A 128 -3.59 -1.13 -10.08
CA THR A 128 -4.16 -0.24 -9.05
C THR A 128 -5.27 -0.95 -8.28
N VAL A 129 -5.25 -0.84 -6.96
CA VAL A 129 -6.19 -1.52 -6.05
C VAL A 129 -6.78 -0.59 -4.99
N GLY A 130 -6.36 0.68 -4.95
CA GLY A 130 -6.87 1.66 -4.01
C GLY A 130 -7.74 2.72 -4.66
N HIS A 131 -8.33 3.57 -3.82
CA HIS A 131 -8.81 4.87 -4.25
C HIS A 131 -7.61 5.75 -4.66
N LEU A 132 -6.49 5.61 -3.92
CA LEU A 132 -5.21 6.21 -4.23
C LEU A 132 -4.11 5.15 -4.27
N ASP A 133 -3.36 5.11 -5.37
CA ASP A 133 -2.22 4.22 -5.56
C ASP A 133 -0.94 5.04 -5.70
N PHE A 134 0.02 4.79 -4.83
CA PHE A 134 1.28 5.51 -4.73
C PHE A 134 2.43 4.69 -5.32
N PHE A 135 3.18 5.28 -6.24
CA PHE A 135 4.33 4.68 -6.92
C PHE A 135 5.60 5.47 -6.60
N PRO A 136 6.16 5.36 -5.37
CA PRO A 136 7.43 5.96 -5.01
C PRO A 136 8.54 5.48 -5.94
N ASN A 137 9.33 6.40 -6.48
CA ASN A 137 10.42 6.14 -7.43
C ASN A 137 9.98 5.31 -8.65
N GLY A 138 8.71 5.43 -9.05
CA GLY A 138 8.13 4.68 -10.16
C GLY A 138 7.51 3.34 -9.76
N GLY A 139 7.66 2.92 -8.50
CA GLY A 139 7.04 1.72 -7.94
C GLY A 139 7.77 0.40 -8.26
N GLU A 140 8.81 0.44 -9.09
CA GLU A 140 9.52 -0.75 -9.57
C GLU A 140 10.85 -0.97 -8.83
N GLU A 141 11.68 0.07 -8.71
CA GLU A 141 13.04 -0.04 -8.20
C GLU A 141 13.33 1.01 -7.13
N MET A 142 13.54 0.53 -5.90
CA MET A 142 13.71 1.42 -4.76
C MET A 142 15.18 1.79 -4.55
N PRO A 143 15.50 3.08 -4.30
CA PRO A 143 16.86 3.50 -4.00
C PRO A 143 17.49 2.69 -2.85
N GLY A 144 18.70 2.19 -3.08
CA GLY A 144 19.44 1.37 -2.11
C GLY A 144 19.05 -0.11 -2.06
N CYS A 145 18.16 -0.58 -2.95
CA CYS A 145 17.89 -1.99 -3.15
C CYS A 145 18.67 -2.55 -4.34
N GLN A 146 19.07 -3.82 -4.25
CA GLN A 146 19.66 -4.56 -5.37
C GLN A 146 18.55 -5.17 -6.21
N LYS A 147 18.77 -5.32 -7.52
CA LYS A 147 17.81 -5.98 -8.42
C LYS A 147 17.91 -7.49 -8.27
N ASN A 148 16.78 -8.18 -8.42
CA ASN A 148 16.76 -9.62 -8.59
C ASN A 148 17.34 -10.02 -9.96
N VAL A 149 17.85 -11.24 -10.05
CA VAL A 149 18.36 -11.81 -11.31
C VAL A 149 17.17 -12.20 -12.19
N ILE A 150 17.17 -11.75 -13.45
CA ILE A 150 16.11 -12.07 -14.41
C ILE A 150 16.07 -13.60 -14.65
N SER A 151 14.90 -14.21 -14.48
CA SER A 151 14.70 -15.64 -14.71
C SER A 151 13.35 -15.94 -15.35
N GLN A 152 13.33 -16.85 -16.34
CA GLN A 152 12.07 -17.38 -16.90
C GLN A 152 11.47 -18.51 -16.06
N ILE A 153 12.22 -19.05 -15.10
CA ILE A 153 11.79 -20.08 -14.17
C ILE A 153 11.93 -19.51 -12.76
N VAL A 154 10.79 -19.32 -12.09
CA VAL A 154 10.73 -18.76 -10.74
C VAL A 154 10.17 -19.82 -9.81
N ASP A 155 10.97 -20.23 -8.81
CA ASP A 155 10.50 -21.13 -7.75
C ASP A 155 9.89 -20.29 -6.63
N ILE A 156 8.61 -19.96 -6.82
CA ILE A 156 7.86 -19.11 -5.89
C ILE A 156 7.76 -19.70 -4.49
N ASP A 157 7.68 -21.04 -4.39
CA ASP A 157 7.67 -21.74 -3.11
C ASP A 157 9.04 -21.62 -2.45
N GLY A 158 10.12 -21.75 -3.21
CA GLY A 158 11.47 -21.57 -2.70
C GLY A 158 11.77 -20.14 -2.23
N ILE A 159 11.29 -19.12 -2.94
CA ILE A 159 11.39 -17.70 -2.52
C ILE A 159 10.61 -17.48 -1.22
N TRP A 160 9.40 -18.01 -1.15
CA TRP A 160 8.50 -17.83 -0.02
C TRP A 160 8.98 -18.56 1.25
N GLU A 161 9.46 -19.79 1.10
CA GLU A 161 10.03 -20.59 2.18
C GLU A 161 11.43 -20.12 2.58
N GLY A 162 12.07 -19.28 1.75
CA GLY A 162 13.43 -18.77 1.95
C GLY A 162 14.53 -19.77 1.60
N THR A 163 14.22 -20.76 0.77
CA THR A 163 15.19 -21.74 0.24
C THR A 163 15.83 -21.28 -1.07
N GLN A 164 15.26 -20.27 -1.74
CA GLN A 164 15.83 -19.57 -2.88
C GLN A 164 16.31 -18.17 -2.50
N ASP A 165 17.50 -17.78 -2.98
CA ASP A 165 18.00 -16.42 -2.82
C ASP A 165 17.09 -15.42 -3.54
N PHE A 166 16.49 -14.52 -2.76
CA PHE A 166 15.58 -13.49 -3.25
C PHE A 166 15.85 -12.16 -2.54
N VAL A 167 16.04 -11.09 -3.31
CA VAL A 167 16.24 -9.74 -2.77
C VAL A 167 14.89 -9.10 -2.49
N ALA A 168 14.33 -9.37 -1.31
CA ALA A 168 13.07 -8.77 -0.86
C ALA A 168 13.13 -7.26 -0.59
N CYS A 169 14.25 -6.58 -0.88
CA CYS A 169 14.46 -5.19 -0.47
C CYS A 169 13.40 -4.23 -1.00
N ASN A 170 13.07 -4.32 -2.30
CA ASN A 170 12.02 -3.51 -2.94
C ASN A 170 10.67 -3.80 -2.27
N HIS A 171 10.29 -5.07 -2.16
CA HIS A 171 9.02 -5.48 -1.57
C HIS A 171 8.83 -5.01 -0.11
N LEU A 172 9.93 -4.94 0.65
CA LEU A 172 9.94 -4.47 2.04
C LEU A 172 10.01 -2.94 2.17
N ARG A 173 10.09 -2.16 1.07
CA ARG A 173 10.18 -0.69 1.14
C ARG A 173 8.85 -0.04 1.43
N SER A 174 7.74 -0.61 1.00
CA SER A 174 6.38 -0.09 1.25
C SER A 174 6.13 0.17 2.74
N TYR A 175 6.34 -0.83 3.61
CA TYR A 175 6.17 -0.62 5.05
C TYR A 175 7.24 0.29 5.66
N LYS A 176 8.46 0.35 5.11
CA LYS A 176 9.48 1.30 5.59
C LYS A 176 9.08 2.74 5.32
N TYR A 177 8.53 3.01 4.13
CA TYR A 177 7.98 4.32 3.80
C TYR A 177 6.77 4.67 4.66
N TYR A 178 5.87 3.70 4.89
CA TYR A 178 4.74 3.89 5.80
C TYR A 178 5.21 4.26 7.21
N LEU A 179 6.14 3.51 7.79
CA LEU A 179 6.71 3.76 9.12
C LEU A 179 7.34 5.16 9.22
N ASP A 180 8.14 5.55 8.23
CA ASP A 180 8.77 6.87 8.23
C ASP A 180 7.74 8.00 8.02
N SER A 181 6.65 7.77 7.28
CA SER A 181 5.60 8.78 7.07
C SER A 181 4.84 9.12 8.36
N VAL A 182 4.69 8.15 9.28
CA VAL A 182 4.04 8.37 10.60
C VAL A 182 4.78 9.44 11.39
N LEU A 183 6.11 9.49 11.30
CA LEU A 183 6.94 10.47 12.01
C LEU A 183 7.23 11.73 11.18
N ASN A 184 7.02 11.67 9.87
CA ASN A 184 7.37 12.74 8.93
C ASN A 184 6.17 13.12 8.06
N PRO A 185 5.15 13.80 8.63
CA PRO A 185 3.94 14.21 7.89
C PRO A 185 4.23 15.21 6.75
N HIS A 186 5.48 15.69 6.61
CA HIS A 186 5.99 16.54 5.50
C HIS A 186 7.25 16.04 4.72
N GLY A 187 7.71 14.76 4.84
CA GLY A 187 8.64 14.04 3.93
C GLY A 187 8.21 13.21 2.66
N PHE A 188 6.95 12.81 2.36
CA PHE A 188 6.55 11.93 1.23
C PHE A 188 5.55 12.48 0.17
N ALA A 189 5.93 13.48 -0.64
CA ALA A 189 4.96 14.21 -1.48
C ALA A 189 4.69 13.53 -2.78
N THR A 190 3.44 13.62 -3.18
CA THR A 190 2.90 12.83 -4.26
C THR A 190 2.19 13.76 -5.24
N TYR A 191 2.31 13.43 -6.52
CA TYR A 191 1.73 14.23 -7.60
C TYR A 191 0.84 13.34 -8.45
N PRO A 192 -0.40 13.74 -8.73
CA PRO A 192 -1.25 13.01 -9.67
C PRO A 192 -0.60 13.03 -11.05
N CYS A 193 -0.38 11.86 -11.64
CA CYS A 193 0.14 11.79 -12.99
C CYS A 193 -0.27 10.50 -13.70
N THR A 194 -0.30 10.55 -15.03
CA THR A 194 -0.65 9.42 -15.90
C THR A 194 0.45 8.36 -15.93
N SER A 195 1.72 8.77 -15.86
CA SER A 195 2.85 7.85 -15.86
C SER A 195 4.06 8.43 -15.12
N TYR A 196 4.94 7.55 -14.63
CA TYR A 196 6.16 7.99 -13.96
C TYR A 196 7.10 8.71 -14.92
N LYS A 197 7.10 8.33 -16.20
CA LYS A 197 7.86 9.02 -17.25
C LYS A 197 7.40 10.47 -17.45
N ASP A 198 6.09 10.72 -17.43
CA ASP A 198 5.54 12.07 -17.50
C ASP A 198 5.92 12.88 -16.26
N PHE A 199 5.88 12.23 -15.09
CA PHE A 199 6.35 12.81 -13.82
C PHE A 199 7.82 13.22 -13.86
N GLU A 200 8.70 12.40 -14.45
CA GLU A 200 10.11 12.76 -14.60
C GLU A 200 10.37 13.87 -15.61
N SER A 201 9.52 14.04 -16.62
CA SER A 201 9.64 15.08 -17.64
C SER A 201 9.21 16.47 -17.18
N VAL A 202 8.61 16.59 -15.99
CA VAL A 202 8.19 17.82 -15.26
C VAL A 202 7.13 18.68 -15.98
N SER A 203 6.96 18.59 -17.30
CA SER A 203 6.05 19.44 -18.09
C SER A 203 4.63 18.88 -18.25
N ASN A 204 4.40 17.61 -17.91
CA ASN A 204 3.20 16.87 -18.37
C ASN A 204 2.22 16.47 -17.27
N CYS A 205 2.59 16.56 -15.99
CA CYS A 205 1.63 16.34 -14.91
C CYS A 205 0.87 17.64 -14.62
N PRO A 206 -0.47 17.60 -14.42
CA PRO A 206 -1.24 18.81 -14.15
C PRO A 206 -0.67 19.58 -12.95
N SER A 207 -0.33 20.86 -13.15
CA SER A 207 0.12 21.78 -12.11
C SER A 207 -1.02 22.26 -11.19
N GLY A 208 -2.03 21.42 -10.99
CA GLY A 208 -3.31 21.75 -10.34
C GLY A 208 -3.60 21.01 -9.04
N GLY A 209 -2.63 20.34 -8.43
CA GLY A 209 -2.85 19.55 -7.22
C GLY A 209 -1.72 19.63 -6.21
N ILE A 210 -1.28 20.83 -5.83
CA ILE A 210 -0.50 20.95 -4.59
C ILE A 210 -1.51 20.80 -3.45
N ILE A 211 -1.60 19.61 -2.86
CA ILE A 211 -2.30 19.45 -1.59
C ILE A 211 -1.44 20.21 -0.55
N THR A 212 -2.01 21.23 0.13
CA THR A 212 -1.30 22.10 1.10
C THR A 212 -1.93 22.06 2.50
N PRO A 213 -1.16 22.03 3.60
CA PRO A 213 -1.70 22.06 4.95
C PRO A 213 -2.05 23.50 5.39
N GLY A 214 -3.29 23.77 5.80
CA GLY A 214 -3.54 24.74 6.89
C GLY A 214 -4.41 25.98 6.64
N SER A 215 -5.25 26.05 5.61
CA SER A 215 -6.22 27.15 5.50
C SER A 215 -7.58 26.68 5.04
N SER A 216 -8.60 26.93 5.86
CA SER A 216 -9.99 27.05 5.42
C SER A 216 -10.09 28.30 4.54
N LEU A 217 -10.23 28.13 3.22
CA LEU A 217 -10.83 29.16 2.37
C LEU A 217 -11.60 28.54 1.21
N SER A 218 -12.78 29.13 1.04
CA SER A 218 -13.92 28.87 0.18
C SER A 218 -13.72 29.22 -1.30
N LYS A 219 -14.30 28.38 -2.19
CA LYS A 219 -14.68 28.61 -3.61
C LYS A 219 -13.53 28.88 -4.60
N GLU A 220 -13.52 28.43 -5.86
CA GLU A 220 -14.44 27.67 -6.73
C GLU A 220 -13.51 27.07 -7.82
N VAL A 221 -13.59 25.76 -8.11
CA VAL A 221 -13.23 25.19 -9.42
C VAL A 221 -14.28 24.13 -9.73
N ASP A 222 -15.13 24.47 -10.71
CA ASP A 222 -16.14 23.59 -11.31
C ASP A 222 -15.50 22.33 -11.90
N GLY A 223 -16.10 21.19 -11.56
CA GLY A 223 -15.71 19.85 -11.98
C GLY A 223 -16.50 18.83 -11.19
N GLU A 224 -17.82 18.92 -11.29
CA GLU A 224 -18.88 18.11 -10.70
C GLU A 224 -18.54 16.60 -10.58
N LEU A 225 -17.99 16.18 -9.45
CA LEU A 225 -18.46 15.07 -8.60
C LEU A 225 -17.61 14.97 -7.31
N ASP A 226 -18.31 15.01 -6.18
CA ASP A 226 -17.82 15.15 -4.81
C ASP A 226 -16.82 14.08 -4.36
N VAL A 227 -15.64 14.52 -3.91
CA VAL A 227 -14.84 13.82 -2.90
C VAL A 227 -14.70 14.78 -1.71
N GLU A 228 -15.72 14.83 -0.86
CA GLU A 228 -15.69 15.70 0.31
C GLU A 228 -14.73 15.17 1.40
N THR A 229 -13.78 16.05 1.74
CA THR A 229 -12.89 16.08 2.92
C THR A 229 -11.68 15.13 2.98
N VAL A 230 -10.63 15.54 2.26
CA VAL A 230 -9.23 15.11 2.47
C VAL A 230 -8.58 15.96 3.57
N GLU A 231 -8.22 15.37 4.72
CA GLU A 231 -7.64 16.11 5.86
C GLU A 231 -6.11 16.32 5.83
N LYS A 232 -5.48 16.15 4.64
CA LYS A 232 -4.20 16.73 4.15
C LYS A 232 -3.07 15.74 3.88
N VAL A 233 -2.36 16.03 2.79
CA VAL A 233 -1.03 15.50 2.47
C VAL A 233 -0.19 16.59 1.81
N LYS A 234 0.97 17.01 2.36
CA LYS A 234 1.96 17.78 1.59
C LYS A 234 3.34 17.46 2.09
N PHE A 235 4.27 17.30 1.17
CA PHE A 235 5.66 17.11 1.53
C PHE A 235 6.58 17.70 0.42
N LEU A 236 7.89 17.81 0.67
CA LEU A 236 8.95 18.17 -0.28
C LEU A 236 10.24 17.60 0.33
N TRP A 237 11.14 16.98 -0.46
CA TRP A 237 12.51 16.76 0.03
C TRP A 237 13.57 16.82 -1.09
N ASN A 238 14.59 17.65 -0.84
CA ASN A 238 15.88 17.68 -1.51
C ASN A 238 16.97 17.23 -0.51
N ASN A 239 17.85 16.29 -0.85
CA ASN A 239 18.91 15.86 0.06
C ASN A 239 20.22 15.50 -0.67
N ASP A 240 21.08 16.51 -0.85
CA ASP A 240 22.46 16.39 -1.35
C ASP A 240 23.47 15.93 -0.25
N ILE A 241 23.04 15.18 0.78
CA ILE A 241 23.96 14.77 1.87
C ILE A 241 24.03 13.25 2.00
N VAL A 242 25.21 12.70 1.71
CA VAL A 242 25.60 11.32 1.97
C VAL A 242 25.68 11.09 3.48
N ASN A 243 24.74 10.35 4.06
CA ASN A 243 24.78 9.93 5.47
C ASN A 243 25.50 8.57 5.59
N PRO A 244 26.64 8.48 6.31
CA PRO A 244 27.48 7.28 6.32
C PRO A 244 27.08 6.19 7.32
N ILE A 245 26.05 6.39 8.16
CA ILE A 245 25.77 5.43 9.25
C ILE A 245 24.50 4.61 9.03
N PHE A 246 23.45 5.15 8.43
CA PHE A 246 22.31 4.38 7.87
C PHE A 246 21.59 5.28 6.85
N PRO A 247 21.24 4.80 5.64
CA PRO A 247 20.39 5.59 4.75
C PRO A 247 19.03 5.77 5.43
N LYS A 248 18.64 7.01 5.73
CA LYS A 248 17.24 7.32 6.03
C LYS A 248 16.41 6.81 4.85
N ALA A 249 15.37 6.02 5.11
CA ALA A 249 14.51 5.57 4.04
C ALA A 249 13.71 6.78 3.53
N GLY A 250 13.64 6.93 2.21
CA GLY A 250 12.90 8.01 1.58
C GLY A 250 12.64 7.66 0.13
N ALA A 251 11.54 8.15 -0.42
CA ALA A 251 11.34 8.20 -1.85
C ALA A 251 11.90 9.53 -2.36
N ALA A 252 12.66 9.51 -3.45
CA ALA A 252 13.11 10.75 -4.07
C ALA A 252 11.96 11.49 -4.76
N LYS A 253 10.97 10.72 -5.23
CA LYS A 253 9.90 11.12 -6.14
C LYS A 253 8.71 10.19 -5.91
N ILE A 254 7.47 10.67 -5.97
CA ILE A 254 6.27 9.81 -5.81
C ILE A 254 5.18 10.25 -6.78
N MET A 255 4.65 9.29 -7.54
CA MET A 255 3.48 9.46 -8.39
C MET A 255 2.24 8.91 -7.68
N VAL A 256 1.09 9.57 -7.87
CA VAL A 256 -0.24 9.05 -7.50
C VAL A 256 -1.02 8.71 -8.75
N GLN A 257 -1.67 7.55 -8.73
CA GLN A 257 -2.71 7.17 -9.68
C GLN A 257 -4.04 7.01 -8.92
N LYS A 258 -5.15 7.37 -9.56
CA LYS A 258 -6.49 7.09 -9.05
C LYS A 258 -6.87 5.68 -9.52
N GLY A 259 -7.42 4.84 -8.63
CA GLY A 259 -8.02 3.57 -9.03
C GLY A 259 -9.27 3.79 -9.90
N GLU A 260 -9.52 2.85 -10.81
CA GLU A 260 -10.78 2.79 -11.56
C GLU A 260 -11.93 2.34 -10.64
N GLU A 261 -13.11 2.96 -10.79
CA GLU A 261 -14.36 2.62 -10.08
C GLU A 261 -15.14 1.51 -10.80
#